data_AF-A0A6A5AXC6-F1
#
_entry.id   AF-A0A6A5AXC6-F1
#
_cell.length_a   1.000
_cell.length_b   1.000
_cell.length_c   1.000
_cell.angle_alpha   90.00
_cell.angle_beta   90.00
_cell.angle_gamma   90.00
#
_symmetry.space_group_name_H-M   'P 1'
#
loop_
_entity.id
_entity.type
_entity.pdbx_description
1 polymer ?
#
loop_
_entity_poly.entity_id
_entity_poly.type
_entity_poly.pdbx_seq_one_letter_code
_entity_poly.pdbx_strand_id
1 'polypeptide(L)' 'MQAFMNQERFRHTTRQYNAEDVVKLQGTVIQSYASTTQATKLYSMLRQLQAQGKCSHTFGALDTIQVVQMA' A
#
# COMPACT_ATOMS: atom_id res chain seq x y z
N MET A 1 0.34 1.45 -16.61
CA MET A 1 0.52 0.28 -15.71
C MET A 1 1.99 -0.11 -15.57
N GLN A 2 2.74 -0.34 -16.66
CA GLN A 2 4.17 -0.71 -16.58
C GLN A 2 5.00 0.25 -15.70
N ALA A 3 4.90 1.56 -15.92
CA ALA A 3 5.60 2.56 -15.10
C ALA A 3 5.23 2.50 -13.61
N PHE A 4 3.97 2.18 -13.28
CA PHE A 4 3.53 1.97 -11.91
C PHE A 4 4.18 0.72 -11.31
N MET A 5 4.16 -0.40 -12.04
CA MET A 5 4.78 -1.65 -11.59
C MET A 5 6.30 -1.54 -11.38
N ASN A 6 6.96 -0.62 -12.09
CA ASN A 6 8.40 -0.37 -12.00
C ASN A 6 8.80 0.60 -10.86
N GLN A 7 7.85 1.13 -10.09
CA GLN A 7 8.17 1.99 -8.96
C GLN A 7 9.03 1.27 -7.91
N GLU A 8 9.89 2.02 -7.19
CA GLU A 8 10.76 1.51 -6.12
C GLU A 8 9.99 0.68 -5.09
N ARG A 9 8.73 1.06 -4.82
CA ARG A 9 7.77 0.32 -4.01
C ARG A 9 7.70 -1.18 -4.32
N PHE A 10 7.83 -1.55 -5.59
CA PHE A 10 7.62 -2.91 -6.07
C PHE A 10 8.91 -3.67 -6.38
N ARG A 11 10.07 -3.14 -5.98
CA ARG A 11 11.38 -3.76 -6.22
C ARG A 11 11.53 -5.19 -5.67
N HIS A 12 10.71 -5.56 -4.69
CA HIS A 12 10.68 -6.90 -4.08
C HIS A 12 9.38 -7.68 -4.40
N THR A 13 8.55 -7.17 -5.31
CA THR A 13 7.28 -7.78 -5.69
C THR A 13 7.44 -8.52 -7.02
N THR A 14 7.35 -9.85 -6.98
CA THR A 14 7.31 -10.67 -8.20
C THR A 14 5.86 -10.87 -8.63
N ARG A 15 5.55 -10.58 -9.89
CA ARG A 15 4.22 -10.77 -10.49
C ARG A 15 4.33 -11.82 -11.59
N GLN A 16 3.47 -12.85 -11.57
CA GLN A 16 3.41 -13.90 -12.59
C GLN A 16 2.44 -13.54 -13.72
N TYR A 17 2.43 -12.27 -14.12
CA TYR A 17 1.57 -11.71 -15.16
C TYR A 17 2.16 -10.39 -15.65
N ASN A 18 1.79 -9.96 -16.85
CA ASN A 18 2.30 -8.73 -17.45
C ASN A 18 1.39 -7.53 -17.15
N ALA A 19 1.88 -6.33 -17.45
CA ALA A 19 1.11 -5.10 -17.26
C ALA A 19 -0.15 -5.07 -18.15
N GLU A 20 -0.07 -5.66 -19.35
CA GLU A 20 -1.14 -5.75 -20.33
C GLU A 20 -2.31 -6.61 -19.81
N ASP A 21 -1.99 -7.72 -19.13
CA ASP A 21 -3.01 -8.62 -18.56
C ASP A 21 -3.86 -7.91 -17.51
N VAL A 22 -3.26 -7.01 -16.74
CA VAL A 22 -3.97 -6.18 -15.76
C VAL A 22 -4.86 -5.15 -16.44
N VAL A 23 -4.31 -4.43 -17.43
CA VAL A 23 -5.06 -3.36 -18.13
C VAL A 23 -6.26 -3.93 -18.89
N LYS A 24 -6.12 -5.15 -19.46
CA LYS A 24 -7.20 -5.86 -20.15
C LYS A 24 -8.45 -6.05 -19.29
N LEU A 25 -8.29 -6.14 -17.96
CA LEU A 25 -9.37 -6.37 -17.01
C LEU A 25 -9.80 -5.11 -16.22
N GLN A 26 -9.11 -3.96 -16.41
CA GLN A 26 -9.30 -2.77 -15.58
C GLN A 26 -10.60 -1.99 -15.88
N GLY A 27 -11.18 -2.17 -17.07
CA GLY A 27 -12.32 -1.36 -17.53
C GLY A 27 -11.91 0.07 -17.92
N THR A 28 -12.89 0.91 -18.24
CA THR A 28 -12.66 2.26 -18.80
C THR A 28 -12.89 3.40 -17.80
N VAL A 29 -13.55 3.14 -16.68
CA VAL A 29 -13.83 4.14 -15.65
C VAL A 29 -12.69 4.17 -14.64
N ILE A 30 -11.99 5.30 -14.59
CA ILE A 30 -10.88 5.50 -13.63
C ILE A 30 -11.47 5.69 -12.23
N GLN A 31 -11.07 4.81 -11.31
CA GLN A 31 -11.46 4.90 -9.91
C GLN A 31 -10.27 5.35 -9.06
N SER A 32 -10.52 6.26 -8.13
CA SER A 32 -9.56 6.67 -7.12
C SER A 32 -10.06 6.21 -5.75
N TYR A 33 -9.19 5.56 -4.98
CA TYR A 33 -9.54 5.02 -3.67
C TYR A 33 -8.81 5.80 -2.57
N ALA A 34 -9.54 6.23 -1.54
CA ALA A 34 -8.97 6.89 -0.36
C ALA A 34 -7.94 6.00 0.38
N SER A 35 -8.08 4.67 0.27
CA SER A 35 -7.10 3.70 0.81
C SER A 35 -5.72 3.83 0.17
N THR A 36 -5.61 4.34 -1.07
CA THR A 36 -4.32 4.55 -1.76
C THR A 36 -3.42 5.52 -1.00
N THR A 37 -4.00 6.59 -0.46
CA THR A 37 -3.29 7.58 0.37
C THR A 37 -2.76 6.92 1.64
N GLN A 38 -3.57 6.09 2.31
CA GLN A 38 -3.15 5.39 3.53
C GLN A 38 -2.08 4.31 3.25
N ALA A 39 -2.19 3.58 2.14
CA ALA A 39 -1.19 2.60 1.71
C ALA A 39 0.17 3.26 1.37
N THR A 40 0.14 4.50 0.89
CA THR A 40 1.36 5.30 0.64
C THR A 40 1.98 5.76 1.96
N LYS A 41 1.18 6.30 2.88
CA LYS A 41 1.63 6.66 4.24
C LYS A 41 2.28 5.48 4.96
N LEU A 42 1.60 4.32 4.97
CA LEU A 42 2.10 3.11 5.62
C LEU A 42 3.43 2.64 5.04
N TYR A 43 3.54 2.59 3.71
CA TYR A 43 4.79 2.17 3.05
C TYR A 43 5.95 3.08 3.43
N SER A 44 5.78 4.41 3.32
CA SER A 44 6.83 5.36 3.67
C SER A 44 7.27 5.22 5.12
N MET A 45 6.32 5.08 6.06
CA MET A 45 6.60 4.88 7.48
C MET A 45 7.40 3.58 7.72
N LEU A 46 6.99 2.46 7.11
CA LEU A 46 7.66 1.18 7.30
C LEU A 46 9.06 1.15 6.66
N ARG A 47 9.26 1.79 5.50
CA ARG A 47 10.58 1.93 4.87
C ARG A 47 11.55 2.73 5.76
N GLN A 48 11.05 3.81 6.37
CA GLN A 48 11.83 4.62 7.30
C GLN A 48 12.20 3.83 8.57
N LEU A 49 11.25 3.12 9.17
CA LEU A 49 11.49 2.30 10.35
C LEU A 49 12.48 1.16 10.05
N GLN A 50 12.35 0.49 8.91
CA GLN A 50 13.29 -0.53 8.48
C GLN A 50 14.71 0.03 8.34
N ALA A 51 14.88 1.18 7.71
CA ALA A 51 16.19 1.81 7.55
C ALA A 51 16.83 2.18 8.90
N GLN A 52 16.02 2.43 9.93
CA GLN A 52 16.47 2.73 11.30
C GLN A 52 16.61 1.47 12.18
N GLY A 53 16.25 0.27 11.69
CA GLY A 53 16.17 -0.94 12.51
C GLY A 53 15.10 -0.88 13.62
N LYS A 54 14.08 -0.03 13.45
CA LYS A 54 12.96 0.14 14.38
C LYS A 54 11.70 -0.56 13.88
N CYS A 55 10.68 -0.61 14.73
CA CYS A 55 9.38 -1.15 14.38
C CYS A 55 8.24 -0.25 14.85
N SER A 56 7.07 -0.44 14.26
CA SER A 56 5.80 0.13 14.70
C SER A 56 5.02 -0.99 15.38
N HIS A 57 4.50 -0.73 16.57
CA HIS A 57 3.66 -1.68 17.30
C HIS A 57 2.20 -1.21 17.29
N THR A 58 1.29 -2.17 17.24
CA THR A 58 -0.16 -1.94 17.34
C THR A 58 -0.81 -3.17 17.96
N PHE A 59 -2.08 -3.05 18.32
CA PHE A 59 -2.94 -4.16 18.74
C PHE A 59 -4.28 -4.08 17.98
N GLY A 60 -5.14 -5.09 18.13
CA GLY A 60 -6.43 -5.14 17.42
C GLY A 60 -7.45 -4.16 18.00
N ALA A 61 -7.90 -3.21 17.18
CA ALA A 61 -9.07 -2.38 17.48
C ALA A 61 -10.37 -3.15 17.21
N LEU A 62 -11.25 -3.22 18.21
CA LEU A 62 -12.56 -3.89 18.13
C LEU A 62 -13.66 -2.94 17.62
N ASP A 63 -13.54 -1.64 17.92
CA ASP A 63 -14.55 -0.64 17.58
C ASP A 63 -13.94 0.74 17.25
N THR A 64 -14.82 1.67 16.87
CA THR A 64 -14.44 3.03 16.48
C THR A 64 -14.04 3.91 17.67
N ILE A 65 -14.47 3.60 18.89
CA ILE A 65 -14.02 4.31 20.09
C ILE A 65 -12.57 3.91 20.36
N GLN A 66 -12.27 2.62 20.29
CA GLN A 66 -10.92 2.10 20.50
C GLN A 66 -9.94 2.65 19.46
N VAL A 67 -10.30 2.67 18.16
CA VAL A 67 -9.39 3.22 17.14
C VAL A 67 -9.08 4.71 17.37
N VAL A 68 -10.03 5.48 17.90
CA VAL A 68 -9.81 6.89 18.23
C VAL A 68 -8.87 7.06 19.42
N GLN A 69 -8.93 6.18 20.43
CA GLN A 69 -8.01 6.21 21.57
C GLN A 69 -6.60 5.69 21.24
N MET A 70 -6.45 4.94 20.15
CA MET A 70 -5.16 4.43 19.67
C MET A 70 -4.40 5.40 18.77
N ALA A 71 -5.08 6.41 18.23
CA ALA A 71 -4.55 7.33 17.21
C ALA A 71 -3.78 8.50 17.82
#